data_AF-A0A918CJB7-F1
#
_entry.id   AF-A0A918CJB7-F1
#
_cell.length_a   1.000
_cell.length_b   1.000
_cell.length_c   1.000
_cell.angle_alpha   90.00
_cell.angle_beta   90.00
_cell.angle_gamma   90.00
#
_symmetry.space_group_name_H-M   'P 1'
#
loop_
_entity.id
_entity.type
_entity.pdbx_description
1 polymer ?
#
loop_
_entity_poly.entity_id
_entity_poly.type
_entity_poly.pdbx_seq_one_letter_code
_entity_poly.pdbx_strand_id
1 'polypeptide(L)'
;MKHSAKALVLAAALACAGCSVPGASADGAPLTRDELPPVGPSAQQTMALADGSVSLPEYQDAFARYEDCMSDAGQPLANITRGEKVIAYSVPDEAVQSGDDDRCYQREFAGVDEAWQIANEDDSFTTRLLQACLIGHGITPLESAVDVAEQAAAAGLTPDACQGYAGSL
;
A
#
# COMPACT_ATOMS: atom_id res chain seq x y z
N MET A 1 -14.69 -21.92 -78.43
CA MET A 1 -13.25 -21.81 -78.16
C MET A 1 -12.90 -22.73 -76.99
N LYS A 2 -12.23 -23.85 -77.32
CA LYS A 2 -11.16 -24.57 -76.59
C LYS A 2 -11.33 -24.74 -75.06
N HIS A 3 -11.68 -25.94 -74.55
CA HIS A 3 -10.77 -27.07 -74.19
C HIS A 3 -9.68 -26.63 -73.18
N SER A 4 -9.38 -27.29 -72.05
CA SER A 4 -9.71 -28.62 -71.55
C SER A 4 -9.28 -28.73 -70.07
N ALA A 5 -9.92 -29.67 -69.38
CA ALA A 5 -9.60 -30.19 -68.06
C ALA A 5 -8.16 -30.70 -67.92
N LYS A 6 -7.67 -30.77 -66.67
CA LYS A 6 -7.03 -31.96 -66.10
C LYS A 6 -7.00 -31.87 -64.57
N ALA A 7 -7.70 -32.81 -63.95
CA ALA A 7 -7.53 -33.15 -62.55
C ALA A 7 -6.13 -33.76 -62.34
N LEU A 8 -5.51 -33.46 -61.20
CA LEU A 8 -4.54 -34.36 -60.60
C LEU A 8 -4.79 -34.37 -59.09
N VAL A 9 -5.41 -35.47 -58.63
CA VAL A 9 -5.38 -35.87 -57.23
C VAL A 9 -3.98 -36.40 -56.96
N LEU A 10 -3.29 -35.83 -55.96
CA LEU A 10 -2.21 -36.52 -55.28
C LEU A 10 -2.41 -36.32 -53.78
N ALA A 11 -2.96 -37.35 -53.14
CA ALA A 11 -2.89 -37.52 -51.71
C ALA A 11 -1.42 -37.84 -51.35
N ALA A 12 -0.83 -37.03 -50.47
CA ALA A 12 0.36 -37.40 -49.73
C ALA A 12 0.09 -37.13 -48.26
N ALA A 13 -0.35 -38.19 -47.57
CA ALA A 13 -0.25 -38.28 -46.13
C ALA A 13 1.23 -38.34 -45.78
N LEU A 14 1.73 -37.40 -44.97
CA LEU A 14 2.98 -37.58 -44.25
C LEU A 14 2.78 -37.15 -42.79
N ALA A 15 3.11 -38.11 -41.93
CA ALA A 15 2.84 -38.16 -40.52
C ALA A 15 3.79 -37.27 -39.70
N CYS A 16 3.28 -36.86 -38.54
CA CYS A 16 3.96 -36.68 -37.27
C CYS A 16 5.27 -35.87 -37.26
N ALA A 17 5.11 -34.57 -37.03
CA ALA A 17 5.96 -33.88 -36.06
C ALA A 17 5.06 -32.92 -35.26
N GLY A 18 4.16 -33.51 -34.46
CA GLY A 18 3.65 -32.79 -33.32
C GLY A 18 4.84 -32.51 -32.43
N CYS A 19 5.27 -31.26 -32.35
CA CYS A 19 6.02 -30.81 -31.20
C CYS A 19 5.06 -30.94 -30.02
N SER A 20 5.04 -32.12 -29.41
CA SER A 20 4.63 -32.31 -28.04
C SER A 20 5.55 -31.41 -27.23
N VAL A 21 5.12 -30.17 -26.99
CA VAL A 21 5.61 -29.44 -25.83
C VAL A 21 5.31 -30.41 -24.69
N PRO A 22 6.31 -30.89 -23.93
CA PRO A 22 6.01 -31.62 -22.71
C PRO A 22 5.03 -30.74 -21.96
N GLY A 23 3.83 -31.28 -21.70
CA GLY A 23 2.90 -30.61 -20.84
C GLY A 23 3.70 -30.17 -19.63
N ALA A 24 3.73 -28.87 -19.38
CA ALA A 24 3.99 -28.39 -18.05
C ALA A 24 2.89 -29.05 -17.22
N SER A 25 3.20 -30.23 -16.67
CA SER A 25 2.50 -30.72 -15.52
C SER A 25 2.64 -29.58 -14.53
N ALA A 26 1.55 -28.85 -14.34
CA ALA A 26 1.30 -28.25 -13.06
C ALA A 26 1.22 -29.45 -12.10
N ASP A 27 2.38 -29.93 -11.67
CA ASP A 27 2.48 -30.68 -10.43
C ASP A 27 1.75 -29.78 -9.43
N GLY A 28 0.61 -30.28 -8.94
CA GLY A 28 -0.37 -29.52 -8.16
C GLY A 28 0.13 -29.12 -6.78
N ALA A 29 1.36 -28.64 -6.69
CA ALA A 29 1.81 -27.81 -5.59
C ALA A 29 0.89 -26.59 -5.57
N PRO A 30 0.18 -26.33 -4.46
CA PRO A 30 -0.51 -25.08 -4.28
C PRO A 30 0.49 -23.94 -4.48
N LEU A 31 0.20 -23.02 -5.39
CA LEU A 31 0.98 -21.79 -5.49
C LEU A 31 0.94 -21.12 -4.13
N THR A 32 2.11 -20.94 -3.53
CA THR A 32 2.27 -20.17 -2.31
C THR A 32 2.25 -18.69 -2.65
N ARG A 33 1.86 -17.84 -1.70
CA ARG A 33 1.78 -16.39 -1.93
C ARG A 33 3.11 -15.79 -2.42
N ASP A 34 4.24 -16.35 -1.99
CA ASP A 34 5.59 -15.94 -2.39
C ASP A 34 5.90 -16.16 -3.88
N GLU A 35 5.09 -16.96 -4.57
CA GLU A 35 5.25 -17.28 -5.99
C GLU A 35 4.38 -16.38 -6.90
N LEU A 36 3.51 -15.54 -6.32
CA LEU A 36 2.69 -14.60 -7.08
C LEU A 36 3.51 -13.35 -7.45
N PRO A 37 3.31 -12.78 -8.66
CA PRO A 37 3.93 -11.52 -9.03
C PRO A 37 3.59 -10.41 -8.03
N PRO A 38 4.55 -9.54 -7.68
CA PRO A 38 4.28 -8.42 -6.79
C PRO A 38 3.20 -7.51 -7.39
N VAL A 39 2.28 -7.09 -6.54
CA VAL A 39 1.18 -6.20 -6.90
C VAL A 39 1.68 -4.77 -6.74
N GLY A 40 1.76 -4.03 -7.85
CA GLY A 40 2.14 -2.62 -7.81
C GLY A 40 1.02 -1.74 -7.24
N PRO A 41 1.36 -0.52 -6.76
CA PRO A 41 0.37 0.43 -6.28
C PRO A 41 -0.59 0.86 -7.41
N SER A 42 -1.82 1.23 -7.05
CA SER A 42 -2.77 1.84 -7.97
C SER A 42 -2.29 3.21 -8.44
N ALA A 43 -2.82 3.67 -9.57
CA ALA A 43 -2.53 5.01 -10.06
C ALA A 43 -2.96 6.08 -9.04
N GLN A 44 -4.08 5.85 -8.36
CA GLN A 44 -4.63 6.72 -7.33
C GLN A 44 -3.71 6.79 -6.11
N GLN A 45 -3.19 5.64 -5.64
CA GLN A 45 -2.18 5.62 -4.58
C GLN A 45 -0.89 6.33 -5.03
N THR A 46 -0.44 6.11 -6.26
CA THR A 46 0.74 6.80 -6.81
C THR A 46 0.56 8.31 -6.85
N MET A 47 -0.64 8.79 -7.17
CA MET A 47 -0.97 10.22 -7.18
C MET A 47 -1.02 10.82 -5.77
N ALA A 48 -1.63 10.12 -4.81
CA ALA A 48 -1.74 10.56 -3.42
C ALA A 48 -0.37 10.69 -2.72
N LEU A 49 0.68 10.09 -3.29
CA LEU A 49 2.05 10.16 -2.77
C LEU A 49 2.92 11.15 -3.55
N ALA A 50 2.41 11.75 -4.62
CA ALA A 50 3.23 12.47 -5.60
C ALA A 50 3.78 13.81 -5.10
N ASP A 51 3.08 14.47 -4.18
CA ASP A 51 3.50 15.74 -3.58
C ASP A 51 4.30 15.58 -2.28
N GLY A 52 4.50 14.33 -1.84
CA GLY A 52 5.30 13.99 -0.67
C GLY A 52 4.56 14.11 0.67
N SER A 53 3.25 14.39 0.67
CA SER A 53 2.44 14.47 1.89
C SER A 53 1.07 13.85 1.68
N VAL A 54 0.66 12.94 2.55
CA VAL A 54 -0.71 12.40 2.50
C VAL A 54 -1.64 13.28 3.31
N SER A 55 -2.70 13.78 2.70
CA SER A 55 -3.79 14.46 3.39
C SER A 55 -4.81 13.49 3.98
N LEU A 56 -5.60 13.93 4.97
CA LEU A 56 -6.64 13.10 5.58
C LEU A 56 -7.66 12.57 4.54
N PRO A 57 -8.15 13.36 3.57
CA PRO A 57 -9.00 12.84 2.50
C PRO A 57 -8.31 11.75 1.67
N GLU A 58 -7.04 11.91 1.32
CA GLU A 58 -6.29 10.90 0.56
C GLU A 58 -6.12 9.61 1.35
N TYR A 59 -5.86 9.71 2.66
CA TYR A 59 -5.83 8.58 3.58
C TYR A 59 -7.17 7.83 3.62
N GLN A 60 -8.27 8.54 3.79
CA GLN A 60 -9.62 7.96 3.86
C GLN A 60 -10.08 7.37 2.52
N ASP A 61 -9.77 8.03 1.41
CA ASP A 61 -10.08 7.58 0.06
C ASP A 61 -9.26 6.34 -0.30
N ALA A 62 -8.00 6.27 0.13
CA ALA A 62 -7.18 5.08 -0.05
C ALA A 62 -7.71 3.88 0.73
N PHE A 63 -8.14 4.09 1.98
CA PHE A 63 -8.81 3.03 2.74
C PHE A 63 -10.12 2.59 2.08
N ALA A 64 -10.92 3.52 1.55
CA ALA A 64 -12.16 3.18 0.85
C ALA A 64 -11.90 2.29 -0.39
N ARG A 65 -10.84 2.57 -1.16
CA ARG A 65 -10.45 1.70 -2.29
C ARG A 65 -10.01 0.31 -1.84
N TYR A 66 -9.33 0.20 -0.70
CA TYR A 66 -9.00 -1.09 -0.10
C TYR A 66 -10.27 -1.85 0.33
N GLU A 67 -11.22 -1.18 0.99
CA GLU A 67 -12.52 -1.75 1.37
C GLU A 67 -13.32 -2.24 0.15
N ASP A 68 -13.36 -1.46 -0.93
CA ASP A 68 -14.02 -1.81 -2.19
C ASP A 68 -13.33 -3.02 -2.84
N CYS A 69 -12.00 -3.03 -2.91
CA CYS A 69 -11.23 -4.16 -3.47
C CYS A 69 -11.49 -5.47 -2.71
N MET A 70 -11.56 -5.39 -1.37
CA MET A 70 -11.87 -6.53 -0.50
C MET A 70 -13.30 -7.01 -0.71
N SER A 71 -14.25 -6.09 -0.86
CA SER A 71 -15.65 -6.40 -1.15
C SER A 71 -15.83 -7.07 -2.52
N ASP A 72 -15.14 -6.57 -3.55
CA ASP A 72 -15.14 -7.14 -4.89
C ASP A 72 -14.51 -8.54 -4.95
N ALA A 73 -13.55 -8.82 -4.05
CA ALA A 73 -12.98 -10.15 -3.86
C ALA A 73 -13.89 -11.11 -3.09
N GLY A 74 -15.05 -10.65 -2.60
CA GLY A 74 -15.96 -11.42 -1.76
C GLY A 74 -15.48 -11.60 -0.33
N GLN A 75 -14.53 -10.77 0.12
CA GLN A 75 -13.87 -10.82 1.42
C GLN A 75 -13.98 -9.48 2.16
N PRO A 76 -15.20 -8.95 2.40
CA PRO A 76 -15.35 -7.60 2.96
C PRO A 76 -14.69 -7.49 4.35
N LEU A 77 -14.07 -6.34 4.60
CA LEU A 77 -13.51 -6.00 5.91
C LEU A 77 -14.61 -5.91 6.97
N ALA A 78 -14.26 -6.17 8.23
CA ALA A 78 -15.18 -6.13 9.36
C ALA A 78 -14.76 -5.09 10.41
N ASN A 79 -15.68 -4.73 11.31
CA ASN A 79 -15.44 -3.88 12.47
C ASN A 79 -14.75 -2.52 12.16
N ILE A 80 -15.04 -1.95 10.99
CA ILE A 80 -14.39 -0.72 10.53
C ILE A 80 -14.78 0.45 11.44
N THR A 81 -13.77 1.10 12.02
CA THR A 81 -13.87 2.35 12.76
C THR A 81 -12.89 3.35 12.16
N ARG A 82 -13.44 4.37 11.50
CA ARG A 82 -12.64 5.41 10.82
C ARG A 82 -12.24 6.50 11.81
N GLY A 83 -10.97 6.52 12.20
CA GLY A 83 -10.36 7.62 12.93
C GLY A 83 -9.56 8.54 12.02
N GLU A 84 -9.17 9.69 12.54
CA GLU A 84 -8.32 10.65 11.81
C GLU A 84 -6.87 10.17 11.76
N LYS A 85 -6.30 9.74 12.90
CA LYS A 85 -4.91 9.21 12.94
C LYS A 85 -4.81 7.73 12.56
N VAL A 86 -5.81 6.93 12.92
CA VAL A 86 -5.81 5.46 12.75
C VAL A 86 -7.19 4.99 12.32
N ILE A 87 -7.25 4.17 11.28
CA ILE A 87 -8.45 3.41 10.91
C ILE A 87 -8.32 2.00 11.48
N ALA A 88 -9.21 1.63 12.40
CA ALA A 88 -9.25 0.29 12.97
C ALA A 88 -10.20 -0.59 12.16
N TYR A 89 -9.80 -1.81 11.84
CA TYR A 89 -10.60 -2.78 11.08
C TYR A 89 -10.15 -4.20 11.40
N SER A 90 -10.91 -5.19 10.93
CA SER A 90 -10.58 -6.61 11.01
C SER A 90 -10.59 -7.20 9.61
N VAL A 91 -9.57 -8.01 9.31
CA VAL A 91 -9.46 -8.76 8.07
C VAL A 91 -9.98 -10.19 8.32
N PRO A 92 -10.86 -10.73 7.46
CA PRO A 92 -11.25 -12.14 7.55
C PRO A 92 -10.06 -13.08 7.35
N ASP A 93 -10.00 -14.18 8.11
CA ASP A 93 -8.91 -15.17 8.01
C ASP A 93 -8.81 -15.78 6.62
N GLU A 94 -9.95 -15.97 5.94
CA GLU A 94 -10.01 -16.48 4.57
C GLU A 94 -9.32 -15.53 3.57
N ALA A 95 -9.45 -14.22 3.76
CA ALA A 95 -8.86 -13.20 2.91
C ALA A 95 -7.33 -13.14 3.04
N VAL A 96 -6.82 -13.41 4.25
CA VAL A 96 -5.39 -13.57 4.52
C VAL A 96 -4.87 -14.84 3.85
N GLN A 97 -5.58 -15.97 4.00
CA GLN A 97 -5.19 -17.26 3.42
C GLN A 97 -5.21 -17.26 1.90
N SER A 98 -6.22 -16.62 1.28
CA SER A 98 -6.31 -16.48 -0.17
C SER A 98 -5.31 -15.45 -0.71
N GLY A 99 -4.81 -14.54 0.14
CA GLY A 99 -3.96 -13.44 -0.24
C GLY A 99 -4.70 -12.28 -0.92
N ASP A 100 -6.03 -12.25 -0.82
CA ASP A 100 -6.83 -11.11 -1.27
C ASP A 100 -6.52 -9.86 -0.45
N ASP A 101 -6.32 -10.04 0.86
CA ASP A 101 -5.94 -8.97 1.79
C ASP A 101 -4.68 -8.24 1.32
N ASP A 102 -3.54 -8.94 1.31
CA ASP A 102 -2.27 -8.31 0.93
C ASP A 102 -2.28 -7.86 -0.55
N ARG A 103 -3.07 -8.47 -1.45
CA ARG A 103 -3.22 -7.91 -2.82
C ARG A 103 -3.92 -6.55 -2.78
N CYS A 104 -5.06 -6.46 -2.09
CA CYS A 104 -5.87 -5.25 -2.06
C CYS A 104 -5.22 -4.15 -1.23
N TYR A 105 -4.66 -4.50 -0.07
CA TYR A 105 -3.96 -3.57 0.82
C TYR A 105 -2.76 -2.93 0.11
N GLN A 106 -1.87 -3.74 -0.49
CA GLN A 106 -0.69 -3.23 -1.18
C GLN A 106 -1.04 -2.35 -2.37
N ARG A 107 -2.07 -2.75 -3.13
CA ARG A 107 -2.48 -2.01 -4.32
C ARG A 107 -3.11 -0.67 -3.98
N GLU A 108 -3.94 -0.59 -2.95
CA GLU A 108 -4.81 0.58 -2.75
C GLU A 108 -4.45 1.48 -1.58
N PHE A 109 -3.82 0.95 -0.53
CA PHE A 109 -3.73 1.63 0.75
C PHE A 109 -2.34 1.64 1.40
N ALA A 110 -1.52 0.59 1.25
CA ALA A 110 -0.31 0.39 2.04
C ALA A 110 0.65 1.59 2.07
N GLY A 111 1.00 2.17 0.91
CA GLY A 111 1.90 3.31 0.85
C GLY A 111 1.29 4.59 1.39
N VAL A 112 -0.03 4.77 1.25
CA VAL A 112 -0.76 5.91 1.83
C VAL A 112 -0.86 5.78 3.35
N ASP A 113 -1.19 4.59 3.87
CA ASP A 113 -1.24 4.31 5.31
C ASP A 113 0.13 4.47 5.95
N GLU A 114 1.19 3.94 5.33
CA GLU A 114 2.57 4.11 5.80
C GLU A 114 2.95 5.60 5.90
N ALA A 115 2.79 6.38 4.82
CA ALA A 115 3.10 7.81 4.83
C ALA A 115 2.24 8.59 5.84
N TRP A 116 0.96 8.23 5.96
CA TRP A 116 0.05 8.83 6.93
C TRP A 116 0.46 8.53 8.37
N GLN A 117 0.70 7.25 8.72
CA GLN A 117 1.12 6.86 10.05
C GLN A 117 2.45 7.53 10.40
N ILE A 118 3.44 7.54 9.50
CA ILE A 118 4.73 8.20 9.75
C ILE A 118 4.56 9.70 10.03
N ALA A 119 3.75 10.41 9.25
CA ALA A 119 3.52 11.85 9.46
C ALA A 119 2.72 12.15 10.73
N ASN A 120 1.93 11.19 11.19
CA ASN A 120 1.01 11.34 12.32
C ASN A 120 1.46 10.55 13.57
N GLU A 121 2.67 10.00 13.56
CA GLU A 121 3.26 9.28 14.68
C GLU A 121 4.03 10.24 15.61
N ASP A 122 3.94 9.92 16.91
CA ASP A 122 4.73 10.43 18.05
C ASP A 122 4.12 11.55 18.94
N ASP A 123 3.55 11.08 20.06
CA ASP A 123 3.08 11.84 21.23
C ASP A 123 3.95 11.54 22.48
N SER A 124 5.22 11.19 22.32
CA SER A 124 6.12 10.91 23.44
C SER A 124 6.28 12.11 24.37
N PHE A 125 6.68 11.84 25.62
CA PHE A 125 6.92 12.90 26.59
C PHE A 125 7.96 13.92 26.08
N THR A 126 8.98 13.45 25.37
CA THR A 126 10.04 14.30 24.82
C THR A 126 9.56 15.16 23.66
N THR A 127 8.75 14.61 22.75
CA THR A 127 8.14 15.38 21.66
C THR A 127 7.24 16.47 22.23
N ARG A 128 6.43 16.14 23.23
CA ARG A 128 5.64 17.12 23.99
C ARG A 128 6.51 18.17 24.69
N LEU A 129 7.63 17.75 25.28
CA LEU A 129 8.58 18.65 25.94
C LEU A 129 9.19 19.66 24.97
N LEU A 130 9.59 19.21 23.78
CA LEU A 130 10.17 20.08 22.77
C LEU A 130 9.13 21.01 22.14
N GLN A 131 7.91 20.53 21.89
CA GLN A 131 6.79 21.38 21.47
C GLN A 131 6.51 22.49 22.51
N ALA A 132 6.43 22.14 23.80
CA ALA A 132 6.19 23.10 24.87
C ALA A 132 7.32 24.15 24.99
N CYS A 133 8.55 23.71 24.78
CA CYS A 133 9.73 24.56 24.80
C CYS A 133 9.76 25.53 23.62
N LEU A 134 9.49 25.05 22.40
CA LEU A 134 9.36 25.87 21.20
C LEU A 134 8.32 26.99 21.39
N ILE A 135 7.15 26.64 21.92
CA ILE A 135 6.07 27.60 22.23
C ILE A 135 6.53 28.61 23.28
N GLY A 136 7.23 28.14 24.32
CA GLY A 136 7.84 28.99 25.35
C GLY A 136 8.83 30.02 24.81
N HIS A 137 9.43 29.74 23.66
CA HIS A 137 10.34 30.61 22.93
C HIS A 137 9.66 31.39 21.79
N GLY A 138 8.33 31.32 21.68
CA GLY A 138 7.55 32.03 20.67
C GLY A 138 7.63 31.42 19.27
N ILE A 139 8.01 30.15 19.16
CA ILE A 139 8.12 29.41 17.90
C ILE A 139 6.98 28.38 17.84
N THR A 140 6.18 28.44 16.78
CA THR A 140 5.09 27.47 16.57
C THR A 140 5.66 26.11 16.15
N PRO A 141 5.41 25.03 16.91
CA PRO A 141 5.87 23.68 16.57
C PRO A 141 5.32 23.20 15.22
N LEU A 142 6.14 22.47 14.46
CA LEU A 142 5.68 21.75 13.27
C LEU A 142 4.93 20.47 13.64
N GLU A 143 4.31 19.83 12.65
CA GLU A 143 3.26 18.81 12.88
C GLU A 143 3.82 17.42 13.20
N SER A 144 4.88 16.99 12.52
CA SER A 144 5.52 15.71 12.85
C SER A 144 6.51 15.89 13.99
N ALA A 145 6.66 14.86 14.84
CA ALA A 145 7.65 14.92 15.91
C ALA A 145 9.10 15.14 15.42
N VAL A 146 9.39 14.70 14.19
CA VAL A 146 10.66 14.97 13.51
C VAL A 146 10.82 16.45 13.23
N ASP A 147 9.81 17.07 12.64
CA ASP A 147 9.85 18.49 12.32
C ASP A 147 9.92 19.36 13.60
N VAL A 148 9.24 18.95 14.66
CA VAL A 148 9.36 19.55 16.00
C VAL A 148 10.79 19.50 16.50
N ALA A 149 11.45 18.34 16.42
CA ALA A 149 12.80 18.17 16.93
C ALA A 149 13.82 19.00 16.13
N GLU A 150 13.69 19.02 14.80
CA GLU A 150 14.55 19.83 13.93
C GLU A 150 14.36 21.33 14.15
N GLN A 151 13.11 21.76 14.31
CA GLN A 151 12.79 23.14 14.60
C GLN A 151 13.33 23.57 15.98
N ALA A 152 13.23 22.72 17.00
CA ALA A 152 13.83 22.95 18.31
C ALA A 152 15.34 23.09 18.22
N ALA A 153 16.02 22.20 17.50
CA ALA A 153 17.47 22.26 17.31
C ALA A 153 17.92 23.51 16.53
N ALA A 154 17.18 23.90 15.49
CA ALA A 154 17.45 25.12 14.72
C ALA A 154 17.29 26.39 15.58
N ALA A 155 16.41 26.35 16.59
CA ALA A 155 16.23 27.38 17.59
C ALA A 155 17.25 27.32 18.76
N GLY A 156 18.16 26.33 18.75
CA GLY A 156 19.12 26.11 19.84
C GLY A 156 18.52 25.52 21.11
N LEU A 157 17.34 24.91 21.02
CA LEU A 157 16.60 24.31 22.13
C LEU A 157 16.87 22.81 22.19
N THR A 158 17.42 22.35 23.32
CA THR A 158 17.67 20.92 23.58
C THR A 158 16.68 20.39 24.63
N PRO A 159 16.39 19.07 24.67
CA PRO A 159 15.52 18.51 25.71
C PRO A 159 15.92 18.93 27.14
N ASP A 160 17.22 19.01 27.43
CA ASP A 160 17.74 19.45 28.73
C ASP A 160 17.51 20.94 28.99
N ALA A 161 17.72 21.79 27.98
CA ALA A 161 17.36 23.21 28.05
C ALA A 161 15.84 23.40 28.21
N CYS A 162 15.06 22.43 27.74
CA CYS A 162 13.62 22.41 27.78
C CYS A 162 13.04 21.80 29.07
N GLN A 163 13.85 21.25 29.99
CA GLN A 163 13.35 20.67 31.24
C GLN A 163 12.51 21.65 32.08
N GLY A 164 12.78 22.96 31.97
CA GLY A 164 11.96 24.00 32.61
C GLY A 164 10.50 24.03 32.13
N TYR A 165 10.22 23.47 30.95
CA TYR A 165 8.90 23.35 30.36
C TYR A 165 8.22 22.00 30.68
N ALA A 166 8.93 21.06 31.32
CA ALA A 166 8.36 19.77 31.73
C ALA A 166 7.22 19.92 32.75
N GLY A 167 7.24 20.98 33.57
CA GLY A 167 6.15 21.30 34.50
C GLY A 167 4.90 21.87 33.83
N SER A 168 4.94 22.06 32.51
CA SER A 168 3.81 22.49 31.67
C SER A 168 3.24 21.36 30.79
N LEU A 169 3.76 20.13 30.93
CA LEU A 169 3.28 18.90 30.26
C LEU A 169 2.36 18.08 31.18
#